data_AF-A0A3C1SUY2-F1
#
_entry.id   AF-A0A3C1SUY2-F1
#
_cell.length_a   1.000
_cell.length_b   1.000
_cell.length_c   1.000
_cell.angle_alpha   90.00
_cell.angle_beta   90.00
_cell.angle_gamma   90.00
#
_symmetry.space_group_name_H-M   'P 1'
#
loop_
_entity.id
_entity.type
_entity.pdbx_description
1 polymer ?
#
loop_
_entity_poly.entity_id
_entity_poly.type
_entity_poly.pdbx_seq_one_letter_code
_entity_poly.pdbx_strand_id
1 'polypeptide(L)'
;MPTSSRDPLAPLFLLAPSRSFTSLICGILGQHPRLYGLPELNLFMADTLNHFWRGSDADGGRKSIYWPMMRHGLLRAVAQVYAGEQTIDSVAMAYRWIRVRADRSTGEVYRELA
;
A
#
# COMPACT_ATOMS: atom_id res chain seq x y z
N MET A 1 -4.47 27.19 -24.60
CA MET A 1 -3.83 26.02 -23.98
C MET A 1 -4.75 25.52 -22.88
N PRO A 2 -5.06 24.21 -22.78
CA PRO A 2 -5.86 23.73 -21.69
C PRO A 2 -5.05 23.88 -20.41
N THR A 3 -5.52 24.72 -19.50
CA THR A 3 -5.03 24.78 -18.13
C THR A 3 -5.37 23.43 -17.49
N SER A 4 -4.37 22.54 -17.40
CA SER A 4 -4.47 21.33 -16.59
C SER A 4 -4.82 21.76 -15.17
N SER A 5 -6.09 21.58 -14.79
CA SER A 5 -6.52 21.66 -13.40
C SER A 5 -5.85 20.50 -12.69
N ARG A 6 -4.66 20.75 -12.11
CA ARG A 6 -3.98 19.74 -11.30
C ARG A 6 -4.85 19.47 -10.08
N ASP A 7 -5.40 18.27 -10.02
CA ASP A 7 -6.04 17.77 -8.81
C ASP A 7 -4.99 17.82 -7.67
N PRO A 8 -5.20 18.62 -6.63
CA PRO A 8 -4.26 18.73 -5.52
C PRO A 8 -4.12 17.42 -4.74
N LEU A 9 -5.03 16.46 -4.95
CA LEU A 9 -5.04 15.13 -4.33
C LEU A 9 -4.52 14.02 -5.27
N ALA A 10 -4.00 14.37 -6.44
CA ALA A 10 -3.48 13.36 -7.37
C ALA A 10 -2.28 12.59 -6.75
N PRO A 11 -2.31 11.25 -6.74
CA PRO A 11 -1.23 10.47 -6.17
C PRO A 11 0.04 10.53 -7.03
N LEU A 12 1.20 10.47 -6.37
CA LEU A 12 2.51 10.36 -7.02
C LEU A 12 3.02 8.91 -6.96
N PHE A 13 3.21 8.29 -8.12
CA PHE A 13 3.79 6.95 -8.22
C PHE A 13 5.28 7.03 -8.58
N LEU A 14 6.11 6.31 -7.82
CA LEU A 14 7.53 6.13 -8.12
C LEU A 14 7.72 4.83 -8.90
N LEU A 15 8.11 4.92 -10.17
CA LEU A 15 8.39 3.78 -11.03
C LEU A 15 9.89 3.69 -11.28
N ALA A 16 10.51 2.60 -10.84
CA ALA A 16 11.91 2.29 -11.09
C ALA A 16 12.14 0.78 -10.98
N PRO A 17 13.23 0.24 -11.55
CA PRO A 17 13.60 -1.15 -11.28
C PRO A 17 13.91 -1.36 -9.80
N SER A 18 13.87 -2.63 -9.38
CA SER A 18 14.22 -2.99 -8.01
C SER A 18 15.65 -2.54 -7.69
N ARG A 19 15.90 -2.22 -6.41
CA ARG A 19 17.21 -1.75 -5.91
C ARG A 19 17.68 -0.39 -6.47
N SER A 20 16.79 0.41 -7.06
CA SER A 20 17.08 1.79 -7.51
C SER A 20 16.80 2.88 -6.47
N PHE A 21 16.96 2.58 -5.18
CA PHE A 21 16.81 3.54 -4.08
C PHE A 21 15.43 4.24 -3.97
N THR A 22 14.36 3.65 -4.51
CA THR A 22 13.00 4.22 -4.45
C THR A 22 12.52 4.44 -3.01
N SER A 23 12.89 3.58 -2.06
CA SER A 23 12.55 3.76 -0.65
C SER A 23 13.18 5.03 -0.05
N LEU A 24 14.40 5.37 -0.46
CA LEU A 24 15.08 6.61 -0.03
C LEU A 24 14.38 7.83 -0.64
N ILE A 25 14.09 7.79 -1.93
CA ILE A 25 13.38 8.88 -2.62
C ILE A 25 11.98 9.09 -2.02
N CYS A 26 11.23 8.02 -1.73
CA CYS A 26 9.94 8.10 -1.05
C CYS A 26 10.08 8.76 0.34
N GLY A 27 11.11 8.38 1.11
CA GLY A 27 11.40 8.99 2.41
C GLY A 27 11.69 10.49 2.31
N ILE A 28 12.49 10.91 1.31
CA ILE A 28 12.81 12.32 1.06
C ILE A 28 11.55 13.10 0.68
N LEU A 29 10.76 12.59 -0.27
CA LEU A 29 9.52 13.24 -0.73
C LEU A 29 8.47 13.30 0.39
N GLY A 30 8.37 12.26 1.21
CA GLY A 30 7.45 12.20 2.34
C GLY A 30 7.75 13.18 3.48
N GLN A 31 8.91 13.85 3.49
CA GLN A 31 9.18 14.97 4.41
C GLN A 31 8.47 16.26 3.99
N HIS A 32 7.99 16.35 2.74
CA HIS A 32 7.31 17.53 2.28
C HIS A 32 5.92 17.64 2.95
N PRO A 33 5.54 18.79 3.55
CA PRO A 33 4.34 18.92 4.40
C PRO A 33 3.00 18.72 3.66
N ARG A 34 3.03 18.69 2.33
CA ARG A 34 1.86 18.38 1.47
C ARG A 34 1.87 16.98 0.86
N LEU A 35 2.85 16.15 1.20
CA LEU A 35 2.96 14.78 0.70
C LEU A 35 2.96 13.82 1.87
N TYR A 36 2.29 12.68 1.68
CA TYR A 36 2.33 11.59 2.63
C TYR A 36 3.07 10.40 1.99
N GLY A 37 4.26 10.10 2.53
CA GLY A 37 5.10 9.01 2.03
C GLY A 37 4.60 7.65 2.50
N LEU A 38 3.82 6.96 1.66
CA LEU A 38 3.36 5.60 1.95
C LEU A 38 4.51 4.58 1.75
N PRO A 39 4.58 3.52 2.58
CA PRO A 39 5.44 2.37 2.29
C PRO A 39 4.93 1.61 1.05
N GLU A 40 5.68 0.61 0.59
CA GLU A 40 5.26 -0.24 -0.54
C GLU A 40 3.97 -1.02 -0.22
N LEU A 41 2.83 -0.49 -0.65
CA LEU A 41 1.51 -1.07 -0.37
C LEU A 41 1.26 -2.35 -1.14
N ASN A 42 1.90 -2.51 -2.32
CA ASN A 42 1.83 -3.73 -3.13
C ASN A 42 0.41 -4.12 -3.62
N LEU A 43 -0.56 -3.22 -3.46
CA LEU A 43 -1.98 -3.44 -3.76
C LEU A 43 -2.25 -3.73 -5.24
N PHE A 44 -1.44 -3.20 -6.16
CA PHE A 44 -1.64 -3.39 -7.61
C PHE A 44 -1.29 -4.79 -8.15
N MET A 45 -0.85 -5.71 -7.28
CA MET A 45 -0.48 -7.07 -7.70
C MET A 45 -1.65 -8.07 -7.67
N ALA A 46 -2.85 -7.64 -7.29
CA ALA A 46 -4.04 -8.48 -7.20
C ALA A 46 -5.31 -7.63 -7.31
N ASP A 47 -6.41 -8.23 -7.76
CA ASP A 47 -7.67 -7.50 -7.95
C ASP A 47 -8.41 -7.23 -6.63
N THR A 48 -8.40 -8.19 -5.70
CA THR A 48 -9.06 -8.09 -4.39
C THR A 48 -8.08 -8.22 -3.24
N LEU A 49 -8.45 -7.65 -2.10
CA LEU A 49 -7.61 -7.72 -0.90
C LEU A 49 -7.44 -9.17 -0.39
N ASN A 50 -8.43 -10.04 -0.59
CA ASN A 50 -8.33 -11.47 -0.27
C ASN A 50 -7.31 -12.17 -1.16
N HIS A 51 -7.33 -11.91 -2.47
CA HIS A 51 -6.34 -12.47 -3.40
C HIS A 51 -4.93 -11.96 -3.07
N PHE A 52 -4.80 -10.66 -2.81
CA PHE A 52 -3.57 -10.07 -2.30
C PHE A 52 -3.12 -10.74 -0.99
N TRP A 53 -4.04 -10.96 -0.06
CA TRP A 53 -3.72 -11.50 1.25
C TRP A 53 -3.32 -12.98 1.20
N ARG A 54 -3.82 -13.76 0.24
CA ARG A 54 -3.38 -15.15 0.06
C ARG A 54 -2.05 -15.22 -0.68
N GLY A 55 -1.82 -14.29 -1.61
CA GLY A 55 -0.68 -14.37 -2.52
C GLY A 55 -0.75 -15.57 -3.44
N SER A 56 -1.97 -15.99 -3.75
CA SER A 56 -2.24 -17.08 -4.68
C SER A 56 -2.21 -16.52 -6.10
N ASP A 57 -1.94 -17.36 -7.08
CA ASP A 57 -2.22 -17.09 -8.48
C ASP A 57 -3.61 -17.61 -8.88
N ALA A 58 -4.02 -17.36 -10.12
CA ALA A 58 -5.27 -17.91 -10.68
C ALA A 58 -5.36 -19.43 -10.51
N ASP A 59 -4.22 -20.13 -10.59
CA ASP A 59 -4.11 -21.59 -10.45
C ASP A 59 -3.92 -22.06 -8.99
N GLY A 60 -4.05 -21.17 -8.00
CA GLY A 60 -3.95 -21.50 -6.58
C GLY A 60 -2.53 -21.66 -6.03
N GLY A 61 -1.49 -21.59 -6.88
CA GLY A 61 -0.08 -21.59 -6.46
C GLY A 61 0.32 -20.29 -5.76
N ARG A 62 1.39 -20.31 -4.93
CA ARG A 62 1.93 -19.07 -4.32
C ARG A 62 2.70 -18.26 -5.35
N LYS A 63 2.35 -16.97 -5.52
CA LYS A 63 3.04 -16.04 -6.43
C LYS A 63 4.53 -15.85 -6.10
N SER A 64 4.90 -15.90 -4.82
CA SER A 64 6.29 -15.74 -4.37
C SER A 64 6.52 -16.27 -2.95
N ILE A 65 7.73 -16.74 -2.66
CA ILE A 65 8.17 -17.05 -1.30
C ILE A 65 8.24 -15.79 -0.42
N TYR A 66 8.50 -14.63 -1.02
CA TYR A 66 8.61 -13.34 -0.33
C TYR A 66 7.26 -12.68 -0.05
N TRP A 67 6.16 -13.27 -0.51
CA TRP A 67 4.84 -12.67 -0.42
C TRP A 67 4.41 -12.27 1.01
N PRO A 68 4.72 -13.02 2.09
CA PRO A 68 4.45 -12.57 3.45
C PRO A 68 5.09 -11.21 3.79
N MET A 69 6.33 -10.97 3.33
CA MET A 69 7.03 -9.71 3.56
C MET A 69 6.41 -8.56 2.76
N MET A 70 5.90 -8.82 1.56
CA MET A 70 5.28 -7.80 0.69
C MET A 70 4.01 -7.20 1.30
N ARG A 71 3.38 -7.87 2.27
CA ARG A 71 2.20 -7.39 3.01
C ARG A 71 2.53 -6.38 4.10
N HIS A 72 3.79 -6.31 4.54
CA HIS A 72 4.19 -5.47 5.68
C HIS A 72 3.99 -3.98 5.41
N GLY A 73 4.20 -3.51 4.18
CA GLY A 73 3.96 -2.11 3.83
C GLY A 73 2.51 -1.71 4.07
N LEU A 74 1.56 -2.51 3.60
CA LEU A 74 0.13 -2.28 3.85
C LEU A 74 -0.21 -2.31 5.34
N LEU A 75 0.26 -3.30 6.09
CA LEU A 75 0.02 -3.40 7.53
C LEU A 75 0.52 -2.16 8.28
N ARG A 76 1.72 -1.69 7.96
CA ARG A 76 2.34 -0.51 8.57
C ARG A 76 1.61 0.77 8.18
N ALA A 77 1.17 0.89 6.93
CA ALA A 77 0.38 2.03 6.48
C ALA A 77 -0.95 2.11 7.23
N VAL A 78 -1.68 0.99 7.33
CA VAL A 78 -2.96 0.93 8.05
C VAL A 78 -2.77 1.24 9.54
N ALA A 79 -1.76 0.66 10.19
CA ALA A 79 -1.44 0.96 11.58
C ALA A 79 -1.18 2.47 11.78
N GLN A 80 -0.33 3.07 10.94
CA GLN A 80 -0.01 4.49 11.03
C GLN A 80 -1.23 5.39 10.78
N VAL A 81 -2.03 5.10 9.75
CA VAL A 81 -3.18 5.94 9.35
C VAL A 81 -4.30 5.89 10.39
N TYR A 82 -4.61 4.70 10.92
CA TYR A 82 -5.77 4.52 11.80
C TYR A 82 -5.45 4.55 13.29
N ALA A 83 -4.21 4.23 13.69
CA ALA A 83 -3.79 4.25 15.10
C ALA A 83 -2.75 5.34 15.42
N GLY A 84 -2.15 5.98 14.40
CA GLY A 84 -1.10 6.99 14.60
C GLY A 84 0.27 6.43 14.97
N GLU A 85 0.41 5.10 15.03
CA GLU A 85 1.62 4.40 15.48
C GLU A 85 1.82 3.07 14.75
N GLN A 86 2.98 2.43 14.96
CA GLN A 86 3.35 1.14 14.36
C GLN A 86 3.86 0.14 15.43
N THR A 87 3.12 0.06 16.53
CA THR A 87 3.29 -0.94 17.59
C THR A 87 2.81 -2.33 17.17
N ILE A 88 3.13 -3.36 17.96
CA ILE A 88 2.61 -4.73 17.73
C ILE A 88 1.07 -4.74 17.75
N ASP A 89 0.45 -4.01 18.67
CA ASP A 89 -1.02 -3.95 18.83
C ASP A 89 -1.70 -3.22 17.67
N SER A 90 -1.14 -2.10 17.21
CA SER A 90 -1.64 -1.39 16.03
C SER A 90 -1.50 -2.22 14.75
N VAL A 91 -0.45 -3.03 14.62
CA VAL A 91 -0.32 -4.00 13.52
C VAL A 91 -1.37 -5.12 13.65
N ALA A 92 -1.62 -5.64 14.86
CA ALA A 92 -2.69 -6.62 15.08
C ALA A 92 -4.08 -6.06 14.75
N MET A 93 -4.32 -4.77 15.01
CA MET A 93 -5.49 -4.04 14.52
C MET A 93 -5.52 -4.02 12.99
N ALA A 94 -4.41 -3.69 12.32
CA ALA A 94 -4.33 -3.67 10.86
C ALA A 94 -4.66 -5.03 10.24
N TYR A 95 -4.26 -6.15 10.84
CA TYR A 95 -4.67 -7.48 10.41
C TYR A 95 -6.21 -7.65 10.40
N ARG A 96 -6.89 -7.16 11.44
CA ARG A 96 -8.36 -7.20 11.50
C ARG A 96 -8.98 -6.27 10.46
N TRP A 97 -8.43 -5.07 10.31
CA TRP A 97 -8.86 -4.10 9.30
C TRP A 97 -8.83 -4.67 7.87
N ILE A 98 -7.76 -5.41 7.54
CA ILE A 98 -7.60 -6.08 6.25
C ILE A 98 -8.65 -7.19 6.07
N ARG A 99 -8.89 -8.01 7.10
CA ARG A 99 -9.88 -9.10 7.03
C ARG A 99 -11.29 -8.60 6.73
N VAL A 100 -11.70 -7.48 7.33
CA VAL A 100 -13.02 -6.87 7.09
C VAL A 100 -13.19 -6.38 5.65
N ARG A 101 -12.08 -6.15 4.93
CA ARG A 101 -12.06 -5.65 3.55
C ARG A 101 -11.66 -6.70 2.53
N ALA A 102 -11.67 -7.99 2.90
CA ALA A 102 -11.17 -9.07 2.05
C ALA A 102 -11.78 -9.04 0.63
N ASP A 103 -13.08 -8.79 0.51
CA ASP A 103 -13.78 -8.81 -0.78
C ASP A 103 -13.71 -7.48 -1.56
N ARG A 104 -13.15 -6.42 -0.96
CA ARG A 104 -12.95 -5.14 -1.66
C ARG A 104 -11.86 -5.27 -2.70
N SER A 105 -12.00 -4.51 -3.78
CA SER A 105 -10.93 -4.38 -4.76
C SER A 105 -9.72 -3.66 -4.15
N THR A 106 -8.52 -4.02 -4.56
CA THR A 106 -7.29 -3.36 -4.10
C THR A 106 -7.25 -1.88 -4.49
N GLY A 107 -7.92 -1.49 -5.58
CA GLY A 107 -8.10 -0.10 -5.99
C GLY A 107 -9.06 0.70 -5.10
N GLU A 108 -10.12 0.08 -4.56
CA GLU A 108 -10.95 0.71 -3.53
C GLU A 108 -10.17 0.89 -2.22
N VAL A 109 -9.42 -0.13 -1.82
CA VAL A 109 -8.56 -0.08 -0.63
C VAL A 109 -7.50 1.00 -0.76
N TYR A 110 -6.91 1.18 -1.94
CA TYR A 110 -5.96 2.25 -2.19
C TYR A 110 -6.59 3.64 -2.01
N ARG A 111 -7.76 3.88 -2.62
CA ARG A 111 -8.50 5.15 -2.49
C ARG A 111 -8.99 5.44 -1.07
N GLU A 112 -9.15 4.41 -0.24
CA GLU A 112 -9.47 4.59 1.18
C GLU A 112 -8.26 5.07 1.99
N LEU A 113 -7.04 4.78 1.53
CA LEU A 113 -5.79 5.11 2.22
C LEU A 113 -5.09 6.36 1.69
N ALA A 114 -5.39 6.79 0.46
CA ALA A 114 -4.67 7.83 -0.29
C ALA A 114 -5.60 8.92 -0.82
#